data_AF-A0A1B6L7G1-F1
#
_entry.id   AF-A0A1B6L7G1-F1
#
_cell.length_a   1.000
_cell.length_b   1.000
_cell.length_c   1.000
_cell.angle_alpha   90.00
_cell.angle_beta   90.00
_cell.angle_gamma   90.00
#
_symmetry.space_group_name_H-M   'P 1'
#
loop_
_entity.id
_entity.type
_entity.pdbx_description
1 polymer ?
#
loop_
_entity_poly.entity_id
_entity_poly.type
_entity_poly.pdbx_seq_one_letter_code
_entity_poly.pdbx_strand_id
1 'polypeptide(L)'
;LNPLFDECFEFSVSLEQCRANGAMVVFTVMDHDVLTANDFAGEAFLSLGSIPGVNSACSADNFHGLKQLELPLMHQKNRNHPILQTLELRSGDKLAQDFVKKQKQRIATS
;
A
#
# COMPACT_ATOMS: atom_id res chain seq x y z
N LEU A 1 4.45 -14.05 -15.23
CA LEU A 1 4.44 -12.72 -15.87
C LEU A 1 5.40 -11.83 -15.06
N ASN A 2 6.44 -11.27 -15.66
CA ASN A 2 7.44 -10.42 -14.98
C ASN A 2 7.49 -9.04 -15.67
N PRO A 3 6.44 -8.21 -15.53
CA PRO A 3 6.40 -6.90 -16.18
C PRO A 3 7.49 -5.98 -15.61
N LEU A 4 8.11 -5.19 -16.48
CA LEU A 4 8.98 -4.09 -16.11
C LEU A 4 8.27 -2.80 -16.52
N PHE A 5 7.84 -2.01 -15.53
CA PHE A 5 7.07 -0.78 -15.77
C PHE A 5 7.97 0.41 -16.13
N ASP A 6 9.10 0.57 -15.43
CA ASP A 6 10.01 1.72 -15.59
C ASP A 6 9.30 3.08 -15.50
N GLU A 7 8.34 3.18 -14.57
CA GLU A 7 7.53 4.37 -14.33
C GLU A 7 7.99 5.14 -13.08
N CYS A 8 7.73 6.45 -13.06
CA CYS A 8 8.06 7.33 -11.94
C CYS A 8 6.79 8.04 -11.45
N PHE A 9 6.63 8.14 -10.13
CA PHE A 9 5.53 8.83 -9.48
C PHE A 9 6.07 9.89 -8.52
N GLU A 10 5.45 11.06 -8.52
CA GLU A 10 5.82 12.19 -7.66
C GLU A 10 4.63 12.59 -6.77
N PHE A 11 4.90 12.81 -5.49
CA PHE A 11 3.89 13.19 -4.50
C PHE A 11 4.36 14.39 -3.70
N SER A 12 3.52 15.42 -3.61
CA SER A 12 3.77 16.58 -2.77
C SER A 12 3.38 16.29 -1.31
N VAL A 13 4.37 16.01 -0.46
CA VAL A 13 4.20 15.71 0.96
C VAL A 13 5.19 16.48 1.82
N SER A 14 4.80 16.84 3.04
CA SER A 14 5.70 17.46 4.00
C SER A 14 6.52 16.39 4.76
N LEU A 15 7.65 16.80 5.33
CA LEU A 15 8.47 15.93 6.17
C LEU A 15 7.71 15.45 7.42
N GLU A 16 6.85 16.30 7.99
CA GLU A 16 5.97 15.95 9.12
C GLU A 16 4.99 14.83 8.72
N GLN A 17 4.37 14.92 7.53
CA GLN A 17 3.48 13.88 7.03
C GLN A 17 4.21 12.56 6.79
N CYS A 18 5.45 12.60 6.27
CA CYS A 18 6.27 11.40 6.07
C CYS A 18 6.65 10.71 7.39
N ARG A 19 6.73 11.48 8.49
CA ARG A 19 7.08 11.00 9.83
C ARG A 19 5.86 10.59 10.66
N ALA A 20 4.65 10.84 10.17
CA ALA A 20 3.43 10.45 10.86
C ALA A 20 3.39 8.92 11.08
N ASN A 21 2.84 8.49 12.22
CA ASN A 21 2.76 7.07 12.54
C ASN A 21 1.89 6.35 11.49
N GLY A 22 2.43 5.28 10.90
CA GLY A 22 1.76 4.52 9.85
C GLY A 22 1.80 5.16 8.46
N ALA A 23 2.56 6.25 8.24
CA ALA A 23 2.71 6.85 6.93
C ALA A 23 3.41 5.89 5.94
N MET A 24 2.77 5.60 4.82
CA MET A 24 3.23 4.63 3.83
C MET A 24 2.70 4.91 2.42
N VAL A 25 3.44 4.45 1.42
CA VAL A 25 2.94 4.26 0.05
C VAL A 25 2.42 2.83 -0.07
N VAL A 26 1.24 2.68 -0.67
CA VAL A 26 0.65 1.38 -0.98
C VAL A 26 0.62 1.22 -2.49
N PHE A 27 1.31 0.21 -2.98
CA PHE A 27 1.25 -0.22 -4.37
C PHE A 27 0.19 -1.31 -4.49
N THR A 28 -0.77 -1.13 -5.39
CA THR A 28 -1.78 -2.16 -5.71
C THR A 28 -1.52 -2.67 -7.12
N VAL A 29 -1.27 -3.96 -7.25
CA VAL A 29 -1.17 -4.62 -8.56
C VAL A 29 -2.56 -5.17 -8.90
N MET A 30 -3.04 -4.81 -10.07
CA MET A 30 -4.30 -5.27 -10.63
C MET A 30 -4.02 -6.03 -11.93
N ASP A 31 -4.74 -7.11 -12.19
CA ASP A 31 -4.80 -7.74 -13.51
C ASP A 31 -5.78 -6.94 -14.37
N HIS A 32 -5.32 -6.48 -15.54
CA HIS A 32 -6.13 -5.61 -16.37
C HIS A 32 -6.95 -6.45 -17.36
N ASP A 33 -8.27 -6.40 -17.17
CA ASP A 33 -9.22 -6.99 -18.11
C ASP A 33 -9.75 -5.93 -19.09
N VAL A 34 -9.77 -6.25 -20.38
CA VAL A 34 -10.22 -5.32 -21.42
C VAL A 34 -11.76 -5.20 -21.45
N LEU A 35 -12.47 -6.23 -20.99
CA LEU A 35 -13.94 -6.33 -21.10
C LEU A 35 -14.66 -6.40 -19.75
N THR A 36 -13.96 -6.79 -18.68
CA THR A 36 -14.48 -7.00 -17.33
C THR A 36 -13.82 -6.04 -16.33
N ALA A 37 -14.16 -6.16 -15.05
CA ALA A 37 -13.51 -5.37 -14.01
C ALA A 37 -12.11 -5.92 -13.75
N ASN A 38 -11.15 -5.03 -13.45
CA ASN A 38 -9.80 -5.45 -13.10
C ASN A 38 -9.79 -6.29 -11.81
N ASP A 39 -9.06 -7.40 -11.85
CA ASP A 39 -8.93 -8.31 -10.73
C ASP A 39 -7.75 -7.91 -9.82
N PHE A 40 -7.91 -8.14 -8.52
CA PHE A 40 -6.90 -7.78 -7.54
C PHE A 40 -5.78 -8.83 -7.51
N ALA A 41 -4.55 -8.46 -7.86
CA ALA A 41 -3.42 -9.39 -7.83
C ALA A 41 -2.69 -9.36 -6.46
N GLY A 42 -2.54 -8.17 -5.86
CA GLY A 42 -1.94 -8.01 -4.53
C GLY A 42 -1.53 -6.57 -4.19
N GLU A 43 -1.04 -6.37 -2.98
CA GLU A 43 -0.55 -5.08 -2.47
C GLU A 43 0.85 -5.18 -1.88
N ALA A 44 1.65 -4.13 -2.08
CA ALA A 44 2.96 -3.96 -1.46
C ALA A 44 3.00 -2.62 -0.72
N PHE A 45 3.72 -2.57 0.40
CA PHE A 45 3.68 -1.44 1.32
C PHE A 45 5.10 -0.93 1.60
N LEU A 46 5.30 0.38 1.42
CA LEU A 46 6.55 1.07 1.70
C LEU A 46 6.33 2.12 2.78
N SER A 47 6.96 1.96 3.95
CA SER A 47 6.91 2.98 5.00
C SER A 47 7.67 4.25 4.57
N LEU A 48 7.03 5.41 4.66
CA LEU A 48 7.69 6.68 4.34
C LEU A 48 8.85 6.98 5.30
N GLY A 49 8.76 6.56 6.56
CA GLY A 49 9.83 6.71 7.54
C GLY A 49 11.10 5.90 7.23
N SER A 50 11.02 4.90 6.33
CA SER A 50 12.17 4.11 5.90
C SER A 50 12.98 4.77 4.77
N ILE A 51 12.43 5.82 4.15
CA ILE A 51 13.06 6.52 3.04
C ILE A 51 14.26 7.33 3.57
N PRO A 52 15.47 7.17 2.98
CA PRO A 52 16.63 7.99 3.33
C PRO A 52 16.32 9.49 3.24
N GLY A 53 16.71 10.25 4.28
CA GLY A 53 16.39 11.68 4.42
C GLY A 53 15.09 11.98 5.18
N VAL A 54 14.20 11.01 5.43
CA VAL A 54 13.00 11.24 6.26
C VAL A 54 13.34 11.22 7.76
N ASN A 55 13.87 10.10 8.26
CA ASN A 55 14.21 9.93 9.67
C ASN A 55 15.71 10.04 9.99
N SER A 56 16.58 9.90 8.98
CA SER A 56 18.03 10.05 9.14
C SER A 56 18.48 11.47 8.79
N ALA A 57 19.46 11.97 9.53
CA ALA A 57 20.12 13.25 9.25
C ALA A 57 20.99 13.22 7.98
N CYS A 58 21.29 12.03 7.46
CA CYS A 58 21.96 11.86 6.18
C CYS A 58 20.96 12.16 5.06
N SER A 59 21.12 13.32 4.42
CA SER A 59 20.57 13.57 3.09
C SER A 59 21.16 12.52 2.14
N ALA A 60 20.31 11.86 1.36
CA ALA A 60 20.80 11.21 0.16
C ALA A 60 21.14 12.34 -0.81
N ASP A 61 22.40 12.80 -0.81
CA ASP A 61 22.84 13.91 -1.65
C ASP A 61 22.57 13.61 -3.14
N ASN A 62 22.42 12.32 -3.51
CA ASN A 62 22.11 11.86 -4.87
C ASN A 62 21.39 10.49 -4.86
N PHE A 63 20.57 10.21 -5.89
CA PHE A 63 19.88 8.92 -6.08
C PHE A 63 20.83 7.75 -6.41
N HIS A 64 22.07 8.03 -6.84
CA HIS A 64 23.04 7.01 -7.29
C HIS A 64 23.47 5.99 -6.22
N GLY A 65 23.23 6.28 -4.94
CA GLY A 65 23.54 5.38 -3.82
C GLY A 65 22.36 4.58 -3.28
N LEU A 66 21.14 4.78 -3.82
CA LEU A 66 19.96 4.08 -3.33
C LEU A 66 19.95 2.64 -3.84
N LYS A 67 19.79 1.70 -2.91
CA LYS A 67 19.58 0.29 -3.25
C LYS A 67 18.14 0.09 -3.71
N GLN A 68 17.97 -0.72 -4.74
CA GLN A 68 16.65 -1.23 -5.10
C GLN A 68 16.03 -1.94 -3.89
N LEU A 69 14.76 -1.63 -3.62
CA LEU A 69 14.00 -2.25 -2.56
C LEU A 69 13.06 -3.29 -3.16
N GLU A 70 13.15 -4.52 -2.67
CA GLU A 70 12.18 -5.56 -2.98
C GLU A 70 11.06 -5.50 -1.96
N LEU A 71 9.83 -5.34 -2.43
CA LEU A 71 8.64 -5.34 -1.58
C LEU A 71 7.83 -6.62 -1.84
N PRO A 72 7.48 -7.39 -0.78
CA PRO A 72 6.67 -8.58 -0.95
C PRO A 72 5.26 -8.19 -1.38
N LEU A 73 4.76 -8.81 -2.46
CA LEU A 73 3.38 -8.67 -2.87
C LEU A 73 2.49 -9.51 -1.95
N MET A 74 1.69 -8.84 -1.13
CA MET A 74 0.83 -9.45 -0.13
C MET A 74 -0.61 -9.59 -0.64
N HIS A 75 -1.27 -10.66 -0.22
CA HIS A 75 -2.67 -10.92 -0.53
C HIS A 75 -3.38 -11.48 0.70
N GLN A 76 -4.27 -10.68 1.30
CA GLN A 76 -5.10 -11.12 2.44
C GLN A 76 -6.33 -11.88 1.94
N LYS A 77 -6.33 -13.21 2.07
CA LYS A 77 -7.45 -14.07 1.62
C LYS A 77 -8.43 -14.45 2.72
N ASN A 78 -8.09 -14.20 3.98
CA ASN A 78 -8.92 -14.59 5.11
C ASN A 78 -10.02 -13.56 5.40
N ARG A 79 -11.22 -13.82 4.87
CA ARG A 79 -12.41 -12.98 5.11
C ARG A 79 -12.78 -12.85 6.59
N ASN A 80 -12.44 -13.83 7.42
CA ASN A 80 -12.74 -13.88 8.85
C ASN A 80 -11.53 -13.52 9.71
N HIS A 81 -10.55 -12.81 9.16
CA HIS A 81 -9.38 -12.39 9.91
C HIS A 81 -9.82 -11.55 11.15
N PRO A 82 -9.28 -11.80 12.35
CA PRO A 82 -9.71 -11.12 13.58
C PRO A 82 -9.69 -9.59 13.46
N ILE A 83 -8.68 -9.03 12.79
CA ILE A 83 -8.58 -7.58 12.56
C ILE A 83 -9.79 -7.05 11.75
N LEU A 84 -10.23 -7.75 10.70
CA LEU A 84 -11.39 -7.32 9.92
C LEU A 84 -12.68 -7.39 10.73
N GLN A 85 -12.82 -8.41 11.58
CA GLN A 85 -13.96 -8.53 12.50
C GLN A 85 -13.96 -7.41 13.55
N THR A 86 -12.79 -7.11 14.14
CA THR A 86 -12.65 -5.99 15.08
C THR A 86 -13.01 -4.66 14.43
N LEU A 87 -12.58 -4.42 13.18
CA LEU A 87 -12.93 -3.20 12.45
C LEU A 87 -14.42 -3.12 12.10
N GLU A 88 -15.04 -4.25 11.75
CA GLU A 88 -16.48 -4.32 11.44
C GLU A 88 -17.37 -3.95 12.62
N LEU A 89 -16.93 -4.25 13.85
CA LEU A 89 -17.67 -3.89 15.07
C LEU A 89 -17.60 -2.38 15.40
N ARG A 90 -16.72 -1.61 14.77
CA ARG A 90 -16.59 -0.15 14.98
C ARG A 90 -17.65 0.60 14.17
N SER A 91 -18.93 0.44 14.52
CA SER A 91 -20.06 0.98 13.75
C SER A 91 -20.09 2.51 13.62
N GLY A 92 -19.51 3.25 14.57
CA GLY A 92 -19.37 4.70 14.52
C GLY A 92 -18.16 5.21 13.72
N ASP A 93 -17.30 4.32 13.23
CA ASP A 93 -16.07 4.67 12.51
C ASP A 93 -16.23 4.39 11.02
N LYS A 94 -16.61 5.44 10.28
CA LYS A 94 -16.83 5.34 8.83
C LYS A 94 -15.59 4.87 8.06
N LEU A 95 -14.39 5.28 8.47
CA LEU A 95 -13.15 4.85 7.80
C LEU A 95 -12.93 3.35 7.98
N ALA A 96 -13.16 2.83 9.18
CA ALA A 96 -13.07 1.39 9.44
C ALA A 96 -14.12 0.60 8.61
N GLN A 97 -15.37 1.07 8.57
CA GLN A 97 -16.44 0.41 7.80
C GLN A 97 -16.15 0.40 6.29
N ASP A 98 -15.71 1.53 5.75
CA ASP A 98 -15.37 1.65 4.33
C ASP A 98 -14.16 0.77 3.97
N PHE A 99 -13.16 0.68 4.86
CA PHE A 99 -12.02 -0.22 4.70
C PHE A 99 -12.46 -1.69 4.66
N VAL A 100 -13.25 -2.13 5.64
CA VAL A 100 -13.74 -3.53 5.70
C VAL A 100 -14.56 -3.88 4.46
N LYS A 101 -15.43 -2.98 4.01
CA LYS A 101 -16.22 -3.18 2.79
C LYS A 101 -15.34 -3.39 1.56
N LYS A 102 -14.33 -2.53 1.37
CA LYS A 102 -13.38 -2.65 0.25
C LYS A 102 -12.55 -3.94 0.34
N GLN A 103 -12.07 -4.30 1.52
CA GLN A 103 -11.31 -5.54 1.72
C GLN A 103 -12.16 -6.79 1.42
N LYS A 104 -13.41 -6.83 1.89
CA LYS A 104 -14.33 -7.95 1.59
C LYS A 104 -14.66 -8.07 0.11
N GLN A 105 -14.80 -6.94 -0.60
CA GLN A 105 -15.00 -6.93 -2.06
C GLN A 105 -13.78 -7.53 -2.77
N ARG A 106 -12.56 -7.10 -2.40
CA ARG A 106 -11.33 -7.64 -2.99
C ARG A 106 -11.19 -9.15 -2.80
N ILE A 107 -11.49 -9.65 -1.60
CA ILE A 107 -11.47 -11.10 -1.30
C ILE A 107 -12.51 -11.87 -2.11
N ALA A 108 -13.67 -11.26 -2.39
CA ALA A 108 -14.75 -11.92 -3.13
C ALA A 108 -14.46 -12.05 -4.64
N THR A 109 -13.60 -11.18 -5.18
CA THR A 109 -13.21 -11.16 -6.60
C THR A 109 -11.86 -11.86 -6.85
N SER A 110 -11.21 -12.40 -5.81
CA SER A 110 -9.89 -13.05 -5.88
C SER A 110 -9.93 -14.58 -5.86
#